data_AF-A0AAU6SB37-F1
#
_entry.id   AF-A0AAU6SB37-F1
#
_cell.length_a   1.000
_cell.length_b   1.000
_cell.length_c   1.000
_cell.angle_alpha   90.00
_cell.angle_beta   90.00
_cell.angle_gamma   90.00
#
_symmetry.space_group_name_H-M   'P 1'
#
loop_
_entity.id
_entity.type
_entity.pdbx_description
1 polymer ?
#
loop_
_entity_poly.entity_id
_entity_poly.type
_entity_poly.pdbx_seq_one_letter_code
_entity_poly.pdbx_strand_id
1 'polypeptide(L)'
;MDDKNSTPETSPARPADAEQTEVVAATPAPAPGGRADAGMPAAAPAPKRRRTRGLLIAGGAVLAAAVLAGGGIAVGAAIADEVDEDDTTSSVSGERDEDSRDDDSRDDSTGDDSTGDDSAGGDLSTLGTSSADDLVAMIDAASAAGEGEPVSIDLKRDGGAEVTLEAEGGAETEVRVDASGAASVTSTESADSDDTAPQNILDADAIAAIVDAALAEADGRVVEIEADDDSTSPWDVTVLTAAGEFVEIDLDAEFAVIAAGVESDD
;
A
#
# COMPACT_ATOMS: atom_id res chain seq x y z
N MET A 1 6.71 -59.97 -14.55
CA MET A 1 5.63 -60.00 -15.56
C MET A 1 4.37 -59.81 -14.78
N ASP A 2 4.02 -58.54 -14.74
CA ASP A 2 3.31 -57.84 -13.69
C ASP A 2 1.93 -57.55 -14.24
N ASP A 3 0.92 -58.28 -13.78
CA ASP A 3 -0.46 -58.08 -14.18
C ASP A 3 -1.32 -57.92 -12.92
N LYS A 4 -1.27 -56.72 -12.32
CA LYS A 4 -2.29 -56.25 -11.38
C LYS A 4 -3.24 -55.32 -12.13
N ASN A 5 -4.22 -55.94 -12.77
CA ASN A 5 -5.41 -55.31 -13.32
C ASN A 5 -6.39 -55.02 -12.18
N SER A 6 -6.43 -53.77 -11.70
CA SER A 6 -7.46 -53.32 -10.74
C SER A 6 -7.95 -51.91 -11.09
N THR A 7 -9.08 -51.85 -11.78
CA THR A 7 -10.16 -50.85 -11.65
C THR A 7 -11.30 -51.30 -12.60
N PRO A 8 -12.58 -50.91 -12.41
CA PRO A 8 -13.09 -49.79 -11.61
C PRO A 8 -14.34 -50.08 -10.73
N GLU A 9 -14.63 -49.11 -9.86
CA GLU A 9 -15.95 -48.49 -9.52
C GLU A 9 -17.19 -49.38 -9.34
N THR A 10 -17.95 -49.18 -8.26
CA THR A 10 -19.45 -49.16 -8.25
C THR A 10 -20.01 -48.66 -6.91
N SER A 11 -20.47 -47.40 -6.90
CA SER A 11 -21.80 -46.87 -6.46
C SER A 11 -22.33 -47.07 -5.02
N PRO A 12 -23.42 -46.35 -4.58
CA PRO A 12 -24.23 -45.33 -5.26
C PRO A 12 -24.53 -44.03 -4.46
N ALA A 13 -25.06 -43.05 -5.20
CA ALA A 13 -25.76 -41.86 -4.71
C ALA A 13 -27.05 -42.17 -3.93
N ARG A 14 -27.45 -41.24 -3.04
CA ARG A 14 -28.81 -41.15 -2.45
C ARG A 14 -29.13 -39.67 -2.12
N PRO A 15 -30.42 -39.28 -1.97
CA PRO A 15 -31.06 -38.30 -2.84
C PRO A 15 -31.49 -37.02 -2.10
N ALA A 16 -31.88 -36.01 -2.88
CA ALA A 16 -32.77 -34.94 -2.43
C ALA A 16 -34.20 -35.49 -2.22
N ASP A 17 -34.93 -34.98 -1.23
CA ASP A 17 -36.22 -34.26 -1.42
C ASP A 17 -37.01 -34.09 -0.09
N ALA A 18 -37.64 -32.91 0.02
CA ALA A 18 -38.91 -32.56 0.65
C ALA A 18 -39.20 -32.71 2.16
N GLU A 19 -39.46 -31.53 2.74
CA GLU A 19 -40.67 -31.12 3.48
C GLU A 19 -41.11 -31.89 4.74
N GLN A 20 -41.16 -31.15 5.85
CA GLN A 20 -42.22 -31.31 6.85
C GLN A 20 -42.61 -29.95 7.45
N THR A 21 -43.83 -29.55 7.11
CA THR A 21 -44.62 -28.49 7.74
C THR A 21 -45.24 -29.04 9.03
N GLU A 22 -45.10 -28.34 10.17
CA GLU A 22 -46.19 -28.31 11.16
C GLU A 22 -46.18 -27.01 11.98
N VAL A 23 -47.38 -26.47 12.10
CA VAL A 23 -47.86 -25.23 12.73
C VAL A 23 -47.84 -25.31 14.27
N VAL A 24 -47.79 -24.17 14.98
CA VAL A 24 -48.83 -23.68 15.94
C VAL A 24 -48.44 -22.32 16.56
N ALA A 25 -49.31 -21.33 16.30
CA ALA A 25 -49.74 -20.13 17.03
C ALA A 25 -48.98 -19.59 18.28
N ALA A 26 -48.78 -18.26 18.35
CA ALA A 26 -49.75 -17.30 18.91
C ALA A 26 -49.15 -15.87 19.07
N THR A 27 -49.87 -14.86 18.56
CA THR A 27 -49.65 -13.43 18.84
C THR A 27 -50.38 -13.03 20.12
N PRO A 28 -49.80 -12.12 20.93
CA PRO A 28 -50.54 -10.92 21.31
C PRO A 28 -49.69 -9.62 21.21
N ALA A 29 -50.36 -8.52 20.85
CA ALA A 29 -49.89 -7.13 20.93
C ALA A 29 -50.68 -6.37 22.03
N PRO A 30 -50.48 -5.06 22.31
CA PRO A 30 -49.26 -4.34 22.74
C PRO A 30 -49.48 -3.41 23.99
N ALA A 31 -48.40 -2.67 24.37
CA ALA A 31 -48.32 -1.35 25.05
C ALA A 31 -48.27 -1.27 26.61
N PRO A 32 -47.89 -0.13 27.26
CA PRO A 32 -47.10 1.06 26.85
C PRO A 32 -46.00 1.53 27.87
N GLY A 33 -45.11 2.43 27.42
CA GLY A 33 -44.73 3.65 28.17
C GLY A 33 -43.50 3.65 29.10
N GLY A 34 -42.52 4.52 28.78
CA GLY A 34 -41.49 5.00 29.72
C GLY A 34 -40.44 5.87 29.02
N ARG A 35 -40.42 7.17 29.32
CA ARG A 35 -39.56 8.21 28.72
C ARG A 35 -38.67 8.82 29.83
N ALA A 36 -37.52 9.38 29.42
CA ALA A 36 -36.60 10.30 30.13
C ALA A 36 -35.55 9.66 31.06
N ASP A 37 -34.30 10.12 31.19
CA ASP A 37 -33.41 11.10 30.54
C ASP A 37 -32.04 11.03 31.29
N ALA A 38 -31.01 11.72 30.79
CA ALA A 38 -29.67 11.99 31.35
C ALA A 38 -28.64 10.83 31.27
N GLY A 39 -27.44 10.97 30.70
CA GLY A 39 -26.66 12.17 30.40
C GLY A 39 -25.26 11.99 30.99
N MET A 40 -24.30 11.51 30.19
CA MET A 40 -22.86 11.60 30.48
C MET A 40 -22.13 12.08 29.23
N PRO A 41 -21.17 13.02 29.35
CA PRO A 41 -20.54 13.67 28.21
C PRO A 41 -19.66 12.70 27.44
N ALA A 42 -19.83 12.71 26.11
CA ALA A 42 -18.90 12.12 25.16
C ALA A 42 -17.51 12.72 25.39
N ALA A 43 -16.53 11.86 25.67
CA ALA A 43 -15.13 12.22 25.58
C ALA A 43 -14.84 12.62 24.13
N ALA A 44 -14.20 13.78 23.94
CA ALA A 44 -13.80 14.26 22.63
C ALA A 44 -12.89 13.21 21.94
N PRO A 45 -13.05 12.98 20.62
CA PRO A 45 -12.15 12.07 19.91
C PRO A 45 -10.72 12.60 20.01
N ALA A 46 -9.79 11.72 20.37
CA ALA A 46 -8.37 12.00 20.32
C ALA A 46 -7.96 12.29 18.85
N PRO A 47 -6.99 13.18 18.61
CA PRO A 47 -6.56 13.50 17.25
C PRO A 47 -6.01 12.24 16.57
N LYS A 48 -6.64 11.88 15.45
CA LYS A 48 -6.28 10.77 14.56
C LYS A 48 -4.81 10.89 14.16
N ARG A 49 -3.99 9.88 14.47
CA ARG A 49 -2.64 9.77 13.90
C ARG A 49 -2.76 9.09 12.54
N ARG A 50 -3.04 9.86 11.50
CA ARG A 50 -2.83 9.42 10.12
C ARG A 50 -1.34 9.12 9.98
N ARG A 51 -0.95 7.85 9.87
CA ARG A 51 0.40 7.46 9.48
C ARG A 51 0.47 7.54 7.95
N THR A 52 0.48 8.75 7.40
CA THR A 52 0.81 8.95 5.99
C THR A 52 2.28 8.58 5.82
N ARG A 53 2.57 7.34 5.41
CA ARG A 53 3.93 6.96 5.00
C ARG A 53 4.12 7.44 3.57
N GLY A 54 4.96 8.47 3.44
CA GLY A 54 5.25 9.12 2.18
C GLY A 54 6.01 8.19 1.23
N LEU A 55 5.61 8.29 -0.04
CA LEU A 55 6.28 7.83 -1.25
C LEU A 55 7.82 7.88 -1.12
N LEU A 56 8.46 6.78 -0.72
CA LEU A 56 9.91 6.63 -0.80
C LEU A 56 10.27 6.06 -2.17
N ILE A 57 10.51 7.01 -3.05
CA ILE A 57 11.09 6.88 -4.38
C ILE A 57 12.22 5.84 -4.37
N ALA A 58 12.02 4.79 -5.17
CA ALA A 58 13.03 3.85 -5.60
C ALA A 58 14.27 4.60 -6.14
N GLY A 59 15.31 4.68 -5.33
CA GLY A 59 16.62 5.24 -5.68
C GLY A 59 17.70 4.20 -5.40
N GLY A 60 18.11 3.47 -6.44
CA GLY A 60 19.13 2.43 -6.34
C GLY A 60 20.47 2.91 -5.79
N ALA A 61 21.09 2.09 -4.95
CA ALA A 61 22.52 2.13 -4.70
C ALA A 61 23.14 0.75 -4.96
N VAL A 62 24.15 0.79 -5.81
CA VAL A 62 24.90 -0.32 -6.40
C VAL A 62 25.71 -1.09 -5.35
N LEU A 63 25.72 -2.42 -5.50
CA LEU A 63 26.70 -3.42 -5.04
C LEU A 63 28.00 -2.90 -4.39
N ALA A 64 28.33 -3.42 -3.20
CA ALA A 64 29.70 -3.85 -2.88
C ALA A 64 29.72 -4.91 -1.76
N ALA A 65 29.95 -6.16 -2.15
CA ALA A 65 30.44 -7.18 -1.24
C ALA A 65 31.86 -6.83 -0.79
N ALA A 66 32.07 -6.62 0.51
CA ALA A 66 33.36 -6.72 1.14
C ALA A 66 33.19 -7.23 2.58
N VAL A 67 33.52 -8.50 2.78
CA VAL A 67 33.81 -9.06 4.10
C VAL A 67 34.99 -8.28 4.67
N LEU A 68 34.76 -7.48 5.71
CA LEU A 68 35.83 -6.86 6.50
C LEU A 68 35.56 -7.11 7.98
N ALA A 69 36.27 -8.11 8.48
CA ALA A 69 36.47 -8.38 9.88
C ALA A 69 37.22 -7.23 10.55
N GLY A 70 36.70 -6.75 11.69
CA GLY A 70 37.51 -6.24 12.80
C GLY A 70 37.75 -4.73 12.90
N GLY A 71 37.55 -4.21 14.13
CA GLY A 71 38.04 -2.92 14.65
C GLY A 71 37.05 -1.77 14.42
N GLY A 72 36.35 -1.18 15.38
CA GLY A 72 36.77 -0.77 16.73
C GLY A 72 37.73 0.41 16.64
N ILE A 73 37.31 1.64 17.02
CA ILE A 73 37.84 2.51 18.10
C ILE A 73 37.07 3.86 18.12
N ALA A 74 36.45 4.12 19.28
CA ALA A 74 36.34 5.32 20.12
C ALA A 74 36.09 6.77 19.61
N VAL A 75 35.08 7.38 20.25
CA VAL A 75 35.07 8.61 21.08
C VAL A 75 36.04 9.76 20.72
N GLY A 76 35.48 10.96 20.59
CA GLY A 76 36.14 12.24 20.91
C GLY A 76 35.53 13.40 20.12
N ALA A 77 34.63 14.18 20.71
CA ALA A 77 34.90 15.37 21.52
C ALA A 77 34.78 16.67 20.70
N ALA A 78 33.89 17.54 21.17
CA ALA A 78 33.67 18.89 20.69
C ALA A 78 34.95 19.74 20.78
N ILE A 79 35.13 20.63 19.80
CA ILE A 79 35.97 21.82 19.93
C ILE A 79 35.31 22.91 19.09
N ALA A 80 34.91 23.98 19.78
CA ALA A 80 34.63 25.29 19.24
C ALA A 80 35.90 26.13 19.39
N ASP A 81 36.28 26.86 18.35
CA ASP A 81 37.14 28.05 18.28
C ASP A 81 37.53 28.18 16.80
N GLU A 82 37.81 29.32 16.19
CA GLU A 82 38.00 30.70 16.63
C GLU A 82 38.00 31.50 15.32
N VAL A 83 37.35 32.66 15.33
CA VAL A 83 37.50 33.68 14.29
C VAL A 83 38.77 34.45 14.62
N ASP A 84 39.74 34.44 13.71
CA ASP A 84 40.85 35.38 13.75
C ASP A 84 40.95 36.12 12.41
N GLU A 85 40.79 37.42 12.53
CA GLU A 85 40.95 38.45 11.52
C GLU A 85 42.43 38.85 11.51
N ASP A 86 43.07 38.99 10.35
CA ASP A 86 44.00 40.11 10.15
C ASP A 86 44.48 40.25 8.69
N ASP A 87 44.40 41.51 8.26
CA ASP A 87 44.81 42.12 7.01
C ASP A 87 46.31 42.01 6.70
N THR A 88 46.71 41.95 5.42
CA THR A 88 47.84 42.75 4.92
C THR A 88 47.84 42.92 3.39
N THR A 89 47.46 44.13 2.97
CA THR A 89 48.14 45.00 1.98
C THR A 89 48.72 44.40 0.69
N SER A 90 48.24 44.87 -0.47
CA SER A 90 48.99 45.79 -1.37
C SER A 90 48.34 45.86 -2.76
N SER A 91 47.88 47.07 -3.10
CA SER A 91 47.39 47.49 -4.42
C SER A 91 48.54 47.65 -5.42
N VAL A 92 48.30 47.39 -6.72
CA VAL A 92 48.70 48.30 -7.81
C VAL A 92 47.87 48.04 -9.07
N SER A 93 47.53 49.16 -9.70
CA SER A 93 46.65 49.35 -10.85
C SER A 93 47.35 49.13 -12.20
N GLY A 94 46.55 48.79 -13.22
CA GLY A 94 46.90 48.88 -14.65
C GLY A 94 46.22 47.74 -15.42
N GLU A 95 45.58 47.89 -16.57
CA GLU A 95 45.45 48.94 -17.57
C GLU A 95 44.11 48.71 -18.30
N ARG A 96 43.52 49.78 -18.85
CA ARG A 96 42.37 49.71 -19.76
C ARG A 96 42.92 49.66 -21.17
N ASP A 97 42.56 48.64 -21.93
CA ASP A 97 42.59 48.67 -23.39
C ASP A 97 41.30 48.02 -23.93
N GLU A 98 40.63 48.81 -24.77
CA GLU A 98 39.43 48.48 -25.51
C GLU A 98 39.86 47.82 -26.81
N ASP A 99 39.40 46.59 -27.09
CA ASP A 99 39.38 46.06 -28.44
C ASP A 99 38.08 45.31 -28.70
N SER A 100 37.59 45.52 -29.92
CA SER A 100 36.22 45.27 -30.35
C SER A 100 36.10 44.00 -31.20
N ARG A 101 34.86 43.47 -31.22
CA ARG A 101 34.18 42.71 -32.29
C ARG A 101 34.17 41.17 -32.24
N ASP A 102 32.93 40.69 -32.12
CA ASP A 102 32.29 39.63 -32.93
C ASP A 102 33.01 38.28 -33.03
N ASP A 103 32.56 37.28 -32.26
CA ASP A 103 32.25 35.97 -32.83
C ASP A 103 31.18 35.24 -32.02
N ASP A 104 30.21 34.73 -32.77
CA ASP A 104 29.02 34.02 -32.35
C ASP A 104 29.40 32.57 -32.06
N SER A 105 29.25 32.15 -30.79
CA SER A 105 29.18 30.73 -30.45
C SER A 105 28.29 30.56 -29.22
N ARG A 106 26.99 30.81 -29.42
CA ARG A 106 25.94 30.25 -28.57
C ARG A 106 25.87 28.76 -28.86
N ASP A 107 26.75 28.00 -28.23
CA ASP A 107 26.56 26.57 -28.00
C ASP A 107 25.86 26.41 -26.65
N ASP A 108 24.62 26.90 -26.57
CA ASP A 108 23.68 26.45 -25.55
C ASP A 108 22.92 25.29 -26.18
N SER A 109 23.43 24.11 -25.85
CA SER A 109 22.94 22.81 -26.28
C SER A 109 21.42 22.76 -26.16
N THR A 110 20.76 22.74 -27.32
CA THR A 110 19.35 22.44 -27.44
C THR A 110 19.21 20.93 -27.36
N GLY A 111 18.52 20.45 -26.34
CA GLY A 111 17.97 19.09 -26.29
C GLY A 111 18.72 18.13 -25.39
N ASP A 112 18.60 18.32 -24.08
CA ASP A 112 18.15 17.25 -23.19
C ASP A 112 17.65 17.89 -21.89
N ASP A 113 16.61 18.71 -21.99
CA ASP A 113 15.67 18.81 -20.87
C ASP A 113 14.95 17.46 -20.86
N SER A 114 15.64 16.44 -20.32
CA SER A 114 15.01 15.30 -19.69
C SER A 114 13.94 15.91 -18.80
N THR A 115 12.73 15.80 -19.29
CA THR A 115 11.52 16.17 -18.60
C THR A 115 11.54 15.31 -17.35
N GLY A 116 12.03 15.89 -16.26
CA GLY A 116 11.59 15.58 -14.89
C GLY A 116 10.12 15.97 -14.79
N ASP A 117 9.33 15.35 -15.67
CA ASP A 117 7.90 15.39 -15.71
C ASP A 117 7.50 14.24 -14.78
N ASP A 118 7.61 14.53 -13.49
CA ASP A 118 6.82 13.93 -12.42
C ASP A 118 5.32 14.26 -12.62
N SER A 119 4.84 14.24 -13.87
CA SER A 119 3.41 14.26 -14.14
C SER A 119 2.93 12.84 -13.97
N ALA A 120 1.96 12.69 -13.07
CA ALA A 120 1.08 11.55 -12.87
C ALA A 120 0.29 11.11 -14.14
N GLY A 121 0.78 11.39 -15.36
CA GLY A 121 0.16 11.13 -16.66
C GLY A 121 0.83 10.04 -17.49
N GLY A 122 1.66 9.18 -16.89
CA GLY A 122 2.14 7.97 -17.56
C GLY A 122 0.99 7.00 -17.89
N ASP A 123 1.17 6.14 -18.90
CA ASP A 123 0.15 5.17 -19.32
C ASP A 123 -0.36 4.34 -18.13
N LEU A 124 -1.66 4.44 -17.83
CA LEU A 124 -2.35 3.70 -16.76
C LEU A 124 -3.07 2.45 -17.29
N SER A 125 -2.84 2.08 -18.56
CA SER A 125 -3.53 0.95 -19.18
C SER A 125 -3.30 -0.38 -18.46
N THR A 126 -2.15 -0.55 -17.83
CA THR A 126 -1.71 -1.73 -17.07
C THR A 126 -1.88 -1.62 -15.56
N LEU A 127 -2.33 -0.46 -15.05
CA LEU A 127 -2.55 -0.27 -13.62
C LEU A 127 -3.92 -0.82 -13.22
N GLY A 128 -3.93 -1.64 -12.16
CA GLY A 128 -5.15 -2.17 -11.55
C GLY A 128 -5.69 -3.46 -12.17
N THR A 129 -6.66 -4.07 -11.48
CA THR A 129 -7.45 -5.21 -11.98
C THR A 129 -8.92 -5.08 -11.58
N SER A 130 -9.81 -5.74 -12.31
CA SER A 130 -11.22 -5.89 -11.94
C SER A 130 -11.55 -7.31 -11.43
N SER A 131 -10.51 -8.10 -11.12
CA SER A 131 -10.61 -9.52 -10.78
C SER A 131 -10.11 -9.75 -9.36
N ALA A 132 -10.99 -10.22 -8.47
CA ALA A 132 -10.61 -10.65 -7.13
C ALA A 132 -9.64 -11.85 -7.18
N ASP A 133 -9.85 -12.79 -8.11
CA ASP A 133 -8.99 -13.95 -8.27
C ASP A 133 -7.53 -13.56 -8.61
N ASP A 134 -7.34 -12.47 -9.37
CA ASP A 134 -5.98 -11.99 -9.70
C ASP A 134 -5.28 -11.43 -8.46
N LEU A 135 -6.01 -10.66 -7.63
CA LEU A 135 -5.50 -10.12 -6.36
C LEU A 135 -5.14 -11.25 -5.39
N VAL A 136 -6.02 -12.24 -5.25
CA VAL A 136 -5.78 -13.43 -4.41
C VAL A 136 -4.53 -14.17 -4.89
N ALA A 137 -4.37 -14.38 -6.20
CA ALA A 137 -3.20 -15.05 -6.74
C ALA A 137 -1.88 -14.29 -6.46
N MET A 138 -1.91 -12.96 -6.48
CA MET A 138 -0.75 -12.12 -6.14
C MET A 138 -0.44 -12.18 -4.64
N ILE A 139 -1.47 -12.12 -3.78
CA ILE A 139 -1.30 -12.28 -2.32
C ILE A 139 -0.78 -13.67 -1.97
N ASP A 140 -1.32 -14.74 -2.55
CA ASP A 140 -0.84 -16.11 -2.35
C ASP A 140 0.65 -16.25 -2.73
N ALA A 141 1.07 -15.63 -3.84
CA ALA A 141 2.46 -15.63 -4.27
C ALA A 141 3.35 -14.87 -3.27
N ALA A 142 2.88 -13.72 -2.76
CA ALA A 142 3.59 -12.95 -1.75
C ALA A 142 3.71 -13.68 -0.41
N SER A 143 2.61 -14.22 0.11
CA SER A 143 2.59 -15.01 1.35
C SER A 143 3.43 -16.28 1.28
N ALA A 144 3.64 -16.83 0.07
CA ALA A 144 4.58 -17.95 -0.11
C ALA A 144 6.06 -17.51 -0.04
N ALA A 145 6.36 -16.22 -0.26
CA ALA A 145 7.71 -15.68 -0.30
C ALA A 145 8.13 -14.95 1.00
N GLY A 146 7.18 -14.38 1.75
CA GLY A 146 7.41 -13.65 3.00
C GLY A 146 6.75 -14.28 4.23
N GLU A 147 6.95 -13.69 5.40
CA GLU A 147 6.34 -14.09 6.68
C GLU A 147 5.28 -13.06 7.09
N GLY A 148 4.15 -13.52 7.63
CA GLY A 148 3.05 -12.67 8.11
C GLY A 148 1.74 -12.89 7.35
N GLU A 149 0.71 -12.17 7.78
CA GLU A 149 -0.61 -12.14 7.16
C GLU A 149 -0.74 -10.91 6.24
N PRO A 150 -1.40 -11.01 5.08
CA PRO A 150 -1.51 -9.90 4.15
C PRO A 150 -2.44 -8.80 4.70
N VAL A 151 -1.95 -7.56 4.73
CA VAL A 151 -2.70 -6.39 5.21
C VAL A 151 -2.86 -5.31 4.14
N SER A 152 -2.00 -5.29 3.12
CA SER A 152 -2.12 -4.35 2.01
C SER A 152 -1.64 -4.98 0.71
N ILE A 153 -2.28 -4.60 -0.40
CA ILE A 153 -1.82 -4.87 -1.76
C ILE A 153 -1.94 -3.59 -2.60
N ASP A 154 -0.83 -3.13 -3.17
CA ASP A 154 -0.75 -2.01 -4.10
C ASP A 154 -0.29 -2.49 -5.48
N LEU A 155 -1.16 -2.32 -6.48
CA LEU A 155 -0.86 -2.67 -7.87
C LEU A 155 0.00 -1.59 -8.50
N LYS A 156 1.08 -2.02 -9.14
CA LYS A 156 2.03 -1.13 -9.78
C LYS A 156 1.77 -1.04 -11.28
N ARG A 157 2.22 0.06 -11.89
CA ARG A 157 2.03 0.34 -13.32
C ARG A 157 2.65 -0.72 -14.25
N ASP A 158 3.66 -1.46 -13.82
CA ASP A 158 4.27 -2.55 -14.61
C ASP A 158 3.44 -3.84 -14.63
N GLY A 159 2.27 -3.86 -13.99
CA GLY A 159 1.37 -5.01 -13.90
C GLY A 159 1.72 -5.99 -12.79
N GLY A 160 2.67 -5.64 -11.92
CA GLY A 160 2.94 -6.37 -10.69
C GLY A 160 2.19 -5.79 -9.48
N ALA A 161 2.44 -6.35 -8.30
CA ALA A 161 1.93 -5.86 -7.02
C ALA A 161 3.06 -5.69 -6.00
N GLU A 162 2.86 -4.84 -5.02
CA GLU A 162 3.57 -4.85 -3.74
C GLU A 162 2.57 -5.25 -2.67
N VAL A 163 2.94 -6.24 -1.86
CA VAL A 163 2.08 -6.77 -0.81
C VAL A 163 2.80 -6.60 0.52
N THR A 164 2.12 -6.01 1.48
CA THR A 164 2.61 -5.90 2.86
C THR A 164 2.04 -7.05 3.67
N LEU A 165 2.94 -7.82 4.28
CA LEU A 165 2.62 -8.88 5.23
C LEU A 165 2.98 -8.41 6.64
N GLU A 166 2.10 -8.61 7.61
CA GLU A 166 2.34 -8.24 9.00
C GLU A 166 2.32 -9.49 9.90
N ALA A 167 3.35 -9.65 10.73
CA ALA A 167 3.43 -10.75 11.69
C ALA A 167 2.66 -10.44 12.99
N GLU A 168 2.39 -11.46 13.82
CA GLU A 168 1.70 -11.30 15.11
C GLU A 168 2.35 -10.29 16.08
N GLY A 169 3.64 -10.00 15.87
CA GLY A 169 4.38 -9.02 16.66
C GLY A 169 4.35 -7.61 16.08
N GLY A 170 3.71 -7.37 14.93
CA GLY A 170 3.72 -6.10 14.19
C GLY A 170 4.96 -5.89 13.31
N ALA A 171 5.74 -6.95 13.03
CA ALA A 171 6.85 -6.86 12.09
C ALA A 171 6.31 -6.92 10.66
N GLU A 172 6.76 -5.99 9.81
CA GLU A 172 6.27 -5.82 8.45
C GLU A 172 7.24 -6.45 7.44
N THR A 173 6.72 -7.15 6.43
CA THR A 173 7.48 -7.67 5.29
C THR A 173 6.84 -7.19 4.01
N GLU A 174 7.58 -6.42 3.22
CA GLU A 174 7.14 -5.99 1.89
C GLU A 174 7.60 -7.02 0.86
N VAL A 175 6.66 -7.46 0.01
CA VAL A 175 6.90 -8.46 -1.03
C VAL A 175 6.49 -7.90 -2.38
N ARG A 176 7.44 -7.88 -3.31
CA ARG A 176 7.18 -7.53 -4.70
C ARG A 176 6.77 -8.78 -5.48
N VAL A 177 5.60 -8.71 -6.13
CA VAL A 177 5.13 -9.70 -7.10
C VAL A 177 5.23 -9.08 -8.49
N ASP A 178 5.95 -9.71 -9.41
CA ASP A 178 6.03 -9.23 -10.79
C ASP A 178 4.82 -9.66 -11.63
N ALA A 179 4.68 -9.10 -12.83
CA ALA A 179 3.57 -9.40 -13.74
C ALA A 179 3.51 -10.87 -14.22
N SER A 180 4.55 -11.68 -13.94
CA SER A 180 4.54 -13.13 -14.19
C SER A 180 4.09 -13.95 -12.97
N GLY A 181 3.83 -13.28 -11.84
CA GLY A 181 3.46 -13.89 -10.57
C GLY A 181 4.65 -14.37 -9.74
N ALA A 182 5.89 -14.02 -10.11
CA ALA A 182 7.04 -14.35 -9.30
C ALA A 182 7.19 -13.34 -8.16
N ALA A 183 7.37 -13.83 -6.93
CA ALA A 183 7.43 -13.02 -5.73
C ALA A 183 8.84 -12.97 -5.14
N SER A 184 9.24 -11.82 -4.61
CA SER A 184 10.48 -11.62 -3.87
C SER A 184 10.30 -10.59 -2.77
N VAL A 185 10.80 -10.89 -1.57
CA VAL A 185 10.87 -9.94 -0.46
C VAL A 185 11.75 -8.75 -0.84
N THR A 186 11.22 -7.55 -0.71
CA THR A 186 11.92 -6.28 -0.95
C THR A 186 12.47 -5.68 0.33
N SER A 187 11.69 -5.76 1.41
CA SER A 187 12.04 -5.21 2.72
C SER A 187 11.49 -6.05 3.86
N THR A 188 12.13 -5.95 5.02
CA THR A 188 11.61 -6.50 6.28
C THR A 188 11.94 -5.52 7.39
N GLU A 189 10.90 -5.03 8.05
CA GLU A 189 11.00 -4.12 9.18
C GLU A 189 10.69 -4.87 10.47
N SER A 190 11.49 -4.62 11.52
CA SER A 190 11.24 -5.22 12.83
C SER A 190 10.15 -4.42 13.55
N ALA A 191 9.29 -5.12 14.27
CA ALA A 191 8.30 -4.50 15.13
C ALA A 191 8.92 -3.53 16.15
N ASP A 192 8.24 -2.42 16.36
CA ASP A 192 8.42 -1.52 17.49
C ASP A 192 7.69 -2.06 18.74
N SER A 193 7.99 -1.45 19.89
CA SER A 193 7.49 -1.92 21.19
C SER A 193 5.98 -1.78 21.40
N ASP A 194 5.33 -0.94 20.60
CA ASP A 194 3.91 -0.65 20.63
C ASP A 194 3.12 -1.24 19.46
N ASP A 195 3.80 -1.94 18.55
CA ASP A 195 3.11 -2.63 17.46
C ASP A 195 2.39 -3.88 17.98
N THR A 196 1.33 -4.26 17.29
CA THR A 196 0.47 -5.38 17.61
C THR A 196 0.21 -6.22 16.37
N ALA A 197 -0.36 -7.41 16.55
CA ALA A 197 -0.86 -8.20 15.43
C ALA A 197 -1.92 -7.41 14.64
N PRO A 198 -2.04 -7.67 13.33
CA PRO A 198 -3.06 -7.03 12.52
C PRO A 198 -4.45 -7.47 12.98
N GLN A 199 -5.40 -6.53 13.03
CA GLN A 199 -6.78 -6.85 13.39
C GLN A 199 -7.59 -7.39 12.21
N ASN A 200 -7.22 -6.98 11.01
CA ASN A 200 -7.89 -7.28 9.75
C ASN A 200 -6.87 -7.85 8.76
N ILE A 201 -7.30 -8.84 7.97
CA ILE A 201 -6.42 -9.59 7.06
C ILE A 201 -7.11 -9.68 5.69
N LEU A 202 -6.33 -9.49 4.62
CA LEU A 202 -6.77 -9.64 3.24
C LEU A 202 -6.78 -11.12 2.81
N ASP A 203 -7.70 -11.89 3.40
CA ASP A 203 -7.98 -13.25 2.94
C ASP A 203 -8.86 -13.27 1.67
N ALA A 204 -8.99 -14.44 1.05
CA ALA A 204 -9.69 -14.57 -0.23
C ALA A 204 -11.19 -14.18 -0.19
N ASP A 205 -11.88 -14.45 0.93
CA ASP A 205 -13.28 -14.07 1.09
C ASP A 205 -13.40 -12.54 1.28
N ALA A 206 -12.48 -11.95 2.05
CA ALA A 206 -12.42 -10.49 2.24
C ALA A 206 -12.14 -9.76 0.91
N ILE A 207 -11.14 -10.19 0.15
CA ILE A 207 -10.80 -9.60 -1.16
C ILE A 207 -11.98 -9.68 -2.12
N ALA A 208 -12.67 -10.82 -2.18
CA ALA A 208 -13.84 -10.99 -3.04
C ALA A 208 -14.96 -10.02 -2.66
N ALA A 209 -15.23 -9.84 -1.37
CA ALA A 209 -16.24 -8.90 -0.88
C ALA A 209 -15.88 -7.43 -1.14
N ILE A 210 -14.62 -7.05 -0.87
CA ILE A 210 -14.11 -5.68 -1.09
C ILE A 210 -14.20 -5.32 -2.58
N VAL A 211 -13.75 -6.21 -3.48
CA VAL A 211 -13.78 -5.96 -4.93
C VAL A 211 -15.21 -5.85 -5.44
N ASP A 212 -16.13 -6.71 -4.99
CA ASP A 212 -17.55 -6.64 -5.35
C ASP A 212 -18.17 -5.30 -4.91
N ALA A 213 -17.95 -4.89 -3.66
CA ALA A 213 -18.44 -3.64 -3.12
C ALA A 213 -17.85 -2.42 -3.85
N ALA A 214 -16.54 -2.40 -4.06
CA ALA A 214 -15.83 -1.29 -4.70
C ALA A 214 -16.28 -1.08 -6.15
N LEU A 215 -16.40 -2.17 -6.93
CA LEU A 215 -16.82 -2.09 -8.33
C LEU A 215 -18.33 -1.88 -8.50
N ALA A 216 -19.12 -2.15 -7.47
CA ALA A 216 -20.53 -1.74 -7.43
C ALA A 216 -20.70 -0.22 -7.17
N GLU A 217 -19.77 0.40 -6.45
CA GLU A 217 -19.77 1.84 -6.15
C GLU A 217 -19.12 2.66 -7.28
N ALA A 218 -17.98 2.21 -7.81
CA ALA A 218 -17.22 2.91 -8.84
C ALA A 218 -16.84 2.00 -10.02
N ASP A 219 -17.29 2.35 -11.22
CA ASP A 219 -16.87 1.69 -12.47
C ASP A 219 -15.37 1.91 -12.73
N GLY A 220 -14.57 0.84 -12.65
CA GLY A 220 -13.14 0.96 -12.88
C GLY A 220 -12.35 -0.33 -12.64
N ARG A 221 -11.13 -0.15 -12.16
CA ARG A 221 -10.21 -1.22 -11.73
C ARG A 221 -9.68 -0.89 -10.36
N VAL A 222 -9.69 -1.86 -9.46
CA VAL A 222 -9.04 -1.73 -8.15
C VAL A 222 -7.53 -1.61 -8.38
N VAL A 223 -6.90 -0.65 -7.72
CA VAL A 223 -5.45 -0.44 -7.76
C VAL A 223 -4.79 -0.71 -6.41
N GLU A 224 -5.53 -0.55 -5.32
CA GLU A 224 -5.00 -0.71 -3.96
C GLU A 224 -6.11 -1.21 -3.05
N ILE A 225 -5.75 -2.08 -2.10
CA ILE A 225 -6.59 -2.46 -0.96
C ILE A 225 -5.72 -2.44 0.29
N GLU A 226 -6.17 -1.77 1.33
CA GLU A 226 -5.53 -1.72 2.66
C GLU A 226 -6.52 -2.17 3.74
N ALA A 227 -6.01 -2.92 4.71
CA ALA A 227 -6.68 -3.27 5.93
C ALA A 227 -6.18 -2.35 7.06
N ASP A 228 -7.06 -1.52 7.62
CA ASP A 228 -6.73 -0.58 8.70
C ASP A 228 -7.21 -1.15 10.06
N ASP A 229 -6.64 -0.64 11.15
CA ASP A 229 -7.04 -0.95 12.53
C ASP A 229 -8.21 -0.06 13.03
N ASP A 230 -8.70 0.89 12.20
CA ASP A 230 -9.89 1.69 12.51
C ASP A 230 -11.16 0.82 12.44
N SER A 231 -11.79 0.62 13.60
CA SER A 231 -13.06 -0.12 13.71
C SER A 231 -14.25 0.47 12.92
N THR A 232 -14.14 1.71 12.44
CA THR A 232 -15.16 2.39 11.63
C THR A 232 -15.01 2.04 10.16
N SER A 233 -13.78 2.06 9.66
CA SER A 233 -13.36 1.85 8.27
C SER A 233 -12.19 0.87 8.25
N PRO A 234 -12.42 -0.42 8.54
CA PRO A 234 -11.34 -1.42 8.56
C PRO A 234 -10.76 -1.72 7.17
N TRP A 235 -11.41 -1.26 6.09
CA TRP A 235 -10.92 -1.50 4.74
C TRP A 235 -11.01 -0.23 3.91
N ASP A 236 -9.92 0.04 3.21
CA ASP A 236 -9.80 1.13 2.25
C ASP A 236 -9.47 0.52 0.88
N VAL A 237 -10.16 0.98 -0.16
CA VAL A 237 -9.95 0.50 -1.52
C VAL A 237 -9.92 1.66 -2.50
N THR A 238 -8.90 1.68 -3.35
CA THR A 238 -8.74 2.70 -4.38
C THR A 238 -9.11 2.11 -5.73
N VAL A 239 -10.03 2.78 -6.44
CA VAL A 239 -10.48 2.41 -7.79
C VAL A 239 -10.00 3.45 -8.80
N LEU A 240 -9.27 2.99 -9.83
CA LEU A 240 -8.97 3.77 -11.02
C LEU A 240 -10.13 3.69 -12.02
N THR A 241 -10.79 4.81 -12.22
CA THR A 241 -11.91 4.94 -13.19
C THR A 241 -11.41 5.03 -14.63
N ALA A 242 -12.31 4.82 -15.59
CA ALA A 242 -12.01 5.01 -17.02
C ALA A 242 -11.64 6.46 -17.39
N ALA A 243 -11.99 7.44 -16.54
CA ALA A 243 -11.60 8.84 -16.71
C ALA A 243 -10.16 9.14 -16.25
N GLY A 244 -9.49 8.16 -15.61
CA GLY A 244 -8.16 8.35 -15.03
C GLY A 244 -8.20 8.95 -13.62
N GLU A 245 -9.37 8.99 -12.98
CA GLU A 245 -9.55 9.47 -11.60
C GLU A 245 -9.39 8.29 -10.63
N PHE A 246 -8.74 8.54 -9.49
CA PHE A 246 -8.65 7.61 -8.37
C PHE A 246 -9.77 7.92 -7.37
N VAL A 247 -10.58 6.92 -7.07
CA VAL A 247 -11.67 7.00 -6.10
C VAL A 247 -11.30 6.15 -4.90
N GLU A 248 -11.08 6.79 -3.75
CA GLU A 248 -10.92 6.15 -2.45
C GLU A 248 -12.32 5.80 -1.92
N ILE A 249 -12.48 4.57 -1.43
CA ILE A 249 -13.72 4.04 -0.89
C ILE A 249 -13.41 3.42 0.47
N ASP A 250 -13.99 3.98 1.53
CA ASP A 250 -13.94 3.42 2.88
C ASP A 250 -15.09 2.40 3.05
N LEU A 251 -14.76 1.19 3.53
CA LEU A 251 -15.74 0.14 3.83
C LEU A 251 -15.78 -0.18 5.32
N ASP A 252 -16.97 -0.51 5.84
CA ASP A 252 -17.11 -1.03 7.20
C ASP A 252 -16.71 -2.51 7.32
N ALA A 253 -16.78 -3.07 8.54
CA ALA A 253 -16.43 -4.47 8.82
C ALA A 253 -17.33 -5.51 8.11
N GLU A 254 -18.48 -5.09 7.59
CA GLU A 254 -19.40 -5.91 6.79
C GLU A 254 -19.22 -5.66 5.28
N PHE A 255 -18.15 -4.95 4.90
CA PHE A 255 -17.79 -4.52 3.54
C PHE A 255 -18.80 -3.56 2.90
N ALA A 256 -19.63 -2.88 3.70
CA ALA A 256 -20.53 -1.86 3.18
C ALA A 256 -19.80 -0.52 3.03
N VAL A 257 -20.04 0.15 1.90
CA VAL A 257 -19.49 1.48 1.62
C VAL A 257 -20.03 2.49 2.65
N ILE A 258 -19.12 3.16 3.34
CA ILE A 258 -19.45 4.21 4.31
C ILE A 258 -19.02 5.60 3.84
N ALA A 259 -18.00 5.68 2.98
CA ALA A 259 -17.58 6.90 2.31
C ALA A 259 -16.91 6.57 0.97
N ALA A 260 -16.97 7.53 0.05
CA ALA A 260 -16.29 7.47 -1.23
C ALA A 260 -15.94 8.90 -1.69
N GLY A 261 -14.74 9.09 -2.23
CA GLY A 261 -14.24 10.38 -2.66
C GLY A 261 -13.18 10.27 -3.76
N VAL A 262 -13.11 11.27 -4.64
CA VAL A 262 -12.00 11.36 -5.59
C VAL A 262 -10.78 11.91 -4.86
N GLU A 263 -9.66 11.21 -4.95
CA GLU A 263 -8.39 11.70 -4.41
C GLU A 263 -8.04 13.02 -5.09
N SER A 264 -7.90 14.08 -4.29
CA SER A 264 -7.57 15.42 -4.77
C SER A 264 -6.25 15.82 -4.13
N ASP A 265 -5.22 16.06 -4.95
CA ASP A 265 -3.95 16.65 -4.54
C ASP A 265 -4.22 18.11 -4.08
N ASP A 266 -4.23 18.38 -2.77
CA ASP A 266 -4.29 19.73 -2.17
C ASP A 266 -3.01 20.06 -1.39
#